data_AF-X5H2C7-F1
#
_entry.id   AF-X5H2C7-F1
#
_cell.length_a   1.000
_cell.length_b   1.000
_cell.length_c   1.000
_cell.angle_alpha   90.00
_cell.angle_beta   90.00
_cell.angle_gamma   90.00
#
_symmetry.space_group_name_H-M   'P 1'
#
loop_
_entity.id
_entity.type
_entity.pdbx_description
1 polymer ?
#
loop_
_entity_poly.entity_id
_entity_poly.type
_entity_poly.pdbx_seq_one_letter_code
_entity_poly.pdbx_strand_id
1 'polypeptide(L)' 'MNISVIIQPGGSLRDQEVIEEATNKKIVMFFTNIRNFYH' A
#
# COMPACT_ATOMS: atom_id res chain seq x y z
N MET A 1 -3.62 -8.69 14.40
CA MET A 1 -4.70 -8.20 13.50
C MET A 1 -4.63 -8.98 12.20
N ASN A 2 -5.76 -9.25 11.56
CA ASN A 2 -5.80 -9.95 10.26
C ASN A 2 -6.28 -8.96 9.19
N ILE A 3 -5.37 -8.44 8.38
CA ILE A 3 -5.67 -7.50 7.29
C ILE A 3 -5.63 -8.28 5.98
N SER A 4 -6.70 -8.22 5.20
CA SER A 4 -6.79 -8.89 3.90
C SER A 4 -6.33 -8.02 2.72
N VAL A 5 -6.60 -6.70 2.77
CA VAL A 5 -6.38 -5.79 1.65
C VAL A 5 -5.92 -4.41 2.14
N ILE A 6 -5.01 -3.78 1.39
CA ILE A 6 -4.58 -2.38 1.55
C ILE A 6 -4.82 -1.63 0.23
N ILE A 7 -5.37 -0.42 0.32
CA ILE A 7 -5.53 0.50 -0.82
C ILE A 7 -4.81 1.80 -0.46
N GLN A 8 -3.84 2.21 -1.27
CA GLN A 8 -3.05 3.41 -0.99
C GLN A 8 -2.70 4.21 -2.26
N PRO A 9 -2.26 5.47 -2.15
CA PRO A 9 -1.89 6.27 -3.32
C PRO A 9 -0.64 5.76 -4.04
N GLY A 10 0.39 5.34 -3.29
CA GLY A 10 1.73 5.15 -3.83
C GLY A 10 2.44 6.46 -4.16
N GLY A 11 3.48 6.37 -4.98
CA GLY A 11 4.36 7.46 -5.38
C GLY A 11 5.52 7.71 -4.41
N SER A 12 5.91 6.71 -3.61
CA SER A 12 7.12 6.74 -2.80
C SER A 12 8.30 6.21 -3.59
N LEU A 13 9.50 6.79 -3.40
CA LEU A 13 10.76 6.18 -3.87
C LEU A 13 10.94 4.76 -3.30
N ARG A 14 10.29 4.46 -2.18
CA ARG A 14 10.36 3.17 -1.46
C ARG A 14 9.12 2.31 -1.64
N ASP A 15 8.28 2.55 -2.64
CA ASP A 15 7.09 1.71 -2.87
C ASP A 15 7.48 0.23 -3.05
N GLN A 16 8.66 -0.05 -3.59
CA GLN A 16 9.17 -1.42 -3.76
C GLN A 16 9.29 -2.16 -2.42
N GLU A 17 9.87 -1.53 -1.38
CA GLU A 17 10.00 -2.12 -0.04
C GLU A 17 8.62 -2.40 0.58
N VAL A 18 7.64 -1.52 0.34
CA VAL A 18 6.27 -1.65 0.85
C VAL A 18 5.52 -2.80 0.16
N ILE A 19 5.69 -2.95 -1.15
CA ILE A 19 5.10 -4.04 -1.94
C ILE A 19 5.68 -5.39 -1.52
N GLU A 20 6.99 -5.47 -1.33
CA GLU A 20 7.67 -6.69 -0.87
C GLU A 20 7.14 -7.13 0.50
N GLU A 21 6.98 -6.20 1.43
CA GLU A 21 6.46 -6.51 2.75
C GLU A 21 4.99 -6.93 2.75
N ALA A 22 4.15 -6.31 1.90
CA ALA A 22 2.76 -6.74 1.71
C ALA A 22 2.68 -8.15 1.10
N THR A 23 3.57 -8.45 0.15
CA THR A 23 3.68 -9.78 -0.47
C THR A 23 4.09 -10.84 0.54
N ASN A 24 5.10 -10.55 1.38
CA ASN A 24 5.55 -11.45 2.45
C ASN A 24 4.43 -11.77 3.45
N LYS A 25 3.59 -10.77 3.74
CA LYS A 25 2.42 -10.90 4.61
C LYS A 25 1.18 -11.47 3.91
N LYS A 26 1.25 -11.75 2.60
CA LYS A 26 0.12 -12.21 1.77
C LYS A 26 -1.09 -11.27 1.82
N ILE A 27 -0.83 -9.96 1.87
CA ILE A 27 -1.84 -8.91 1.86
C ILE A 27 -1.99 -8.41 0.42
N VAL A 28 -3.23 -8.38 -0.09
CA VAL A 28 -3.50 -7.81 -1.42
C VAL A 28 -3.35 -6.29 -1.34
N MET A 29 -2.62 -5.69 -2.29
CA MET A 29 -2.38 -4.24 -2.32
C MET A 29 -2.77 -3.62 -3.66
N PHE A 30 -3.45 -2.49 -3.61
CA PHE A 30 -3.80 -1.68 -4.79
C PHE A 30 -3.32 -0.24 -4.66
N PHE A 31 -2.87 0.33 -5.78
CA PHE A 31 -2.52 1.74 -5.90
C PHE A 31 -3.66 2.56 -6.51
N THR A 32 -3.95 3.72 -5.93
CA THR A 32 -4.97 4.66 -6.45
C THR A 32 -4.37 5.80 -7.25
N ASN A 33 -3.08 6.12 -7.05
CA ASN A 33 -2.43 7.35 -7.53
C ASN A 33 -3.15 8.65 -7.11
N ILE A 34 -4.02 8.62 -6.11
CA ILE A 34 -4.79 9.77 -5.61
C ILE A 34 -4.51 9.97 -4.13
N ARG A 35 -4.01 11.15 -3.73
CA ARG A 35 -3.82 11.54 -2.33
C ARG A 35 -4.98 12.43 -1.87
N ASN A 36 -5.70 11.98 -0.86
CA ASN A 36 -6.80 12.73 -0.23
C ASN A 36 -6.36 13.23 1.15
N PHE A 37 -5.60 14.33 1.20
CA PHE A 37 -5.29 14.97 2.47
C PHE A 37 -6.50 15.77 2.95
N TYR A 38 -6.82 15.64 4.24
CA TYR A 38 -7.79 16.46 4.96
C TYR A 38 -7.08 17.02 6.18
N HIS A 39 -7.06 18.35 6.35
CA HIS A 39 -6.33 19.04 7.41
C HIS A 39 -7.17 19.20 8.67
#